data_AF-A0A0Q6UZ12-F1
#
_entry.id   AF-A0A0Q6UZ12-F1
#
_cell.length_a   1.000
_cell.length_b   1.000
_cell.length_c   1.000
_cell.angle_alpha   90.00
_cell.angle_beta   90.00
_cell.angle_gamma   90.00
#
_symmetry.space_group_name_H-M   'P 1'
#
loop_
_entity.id
_entity.type
_entity.pdbx_description
1 polymer ?
#
loop_
_entity_poly.entity_id
_entity_poly.type
_entity_poly.pdbx_seq_one_letter_code
_entity_poly.pdbx_strand_id
1 'polypeptide(L)'
;MSVSIRFASVVATATIALGGGFAVSAASADDSSTPEPCARQQVQVDKAEAALERVTAVFARQEARVTKAKEVVAQAETGRAKAEARRALADAKHDRDEVKVTKRAQQQRVAKAQERLTECDAAETTEAPAAG
;
A
#
# COMPACT_ATOMS: atom_id res chain seq x y z
N MET A 1 -3.02 9.46 38.82
CA MET A 1 -3.65 8.14 39.00
C MET A 1 -3.04 7.21 37.97
N SER A 2 -2.13 6.35 38.42
CA SER A 2 -1.47 5.34 37.60
C SER A 2 -2.37 4.12 37.51
N VAL A 3 -2.58 3.59 36.30
CA VAL A 3 -3.09 2.22 36.13
C VAL A 3 -2.12 1.48 35.22
N SER A 4 -1.24 0.73 35.87
CA SER A 4 -0.33 -0.25 35.30
C SER A 4 -1.14 -1.46 34.84
N ILE A 5 -0.98 -1.88 33.58
CA ILE A 5 -1.42 -3.21 33.13
C ILE A 5 -0.18 -4.07 32.93
N ARG A 6 0.01 -5.02 33.85
CA ARG A 6 0.94 -6.14 33.75
C ARG A 6 0.10 -7.41 33.68
N PHE A 7 0.14 -8.15 32.57
CA PHE A 7 -0.19 -9.58 32.45
C PHE A 7 0.35 -10.05 31.09
N ALA A 8 0.88 -11.25 30.86
CA ALA A 8 1.50 -12.28 31.66
C ALA A 8 2.25 -13.15 30.63
N SER A 9 3.50 -13.51 30.92
CA SER A 9 4.31 -14.42 30.12
C SER A 9 3.74 -15.84 30.16
N VAL A 10 3.56 -16.48 29.00
CA VAL A 10 3.42 -17.93 28.90
C VAL A 10 4.63 -18.48 28.17
N VAL A 11 5.57 -19.01 28.95
CA VAL A 11 6.64 -19.89 28.49
C VAL A 11 6.05 -21.30 28.42
N ALA A 12 5.99 -21.86 27.22
CA ALA A 12 5.72 -23.29 27.03
C ALA A 12 7.02 -23.95 26.54
N THR A 13 7.87 -24.32 27.48
CA THR A 13 8.95 -25.28 27.26
C THR A 13 8.36 -26.68 27.21
N ALA A 14 8.40 -27.33 26.04
CA ALA A 14 8.19 -28.76 25.90
C ALA A 14 9.46 -29.39 25.31
N THR A 15 10.27 -29.99 26.19
CA THR A 15 11.40 -30.86 25.86
C THR A 15 10.95 -32.31 25.89
N ILE A 16 10.90 -32.98 24.74
CA ILE A 16 10.91 -34.46 24.56
C ILE A 16 11.69 -34.71 23.25
N ALA A 17 12.98 -35.00 23.30
CA ALA A 17 13.62 -36.33 23.30
C ALA A 17 13.63 -37.04 21.92
N LEU A 18 14.81 -36.94 21.30
CA LEU A 18 15.51 -37.82 20.33
C LEU A 18 14.72 -38.87 19.53
N GLY A 19 14.82 -38.77 18.20
CA GLY A 19 14.93 -39.95 17.32
C GLY A 19 14.17 -39.86 16.00
N GLY A 20 14.86 -39.50 14.92
CA GLY A 20 14.59 -39.98 13.56
C GLY A 20 13.41 -39.38 12.78
N GLY A 21 13.73 -38.74 11.66
CA GLY A 21 12.87 -38.67 10.48
C GLY A 21 11.67 -37.72 10.56
N PHE A 22 11.83 -36.52 9.99
CA PHE A 22 10.72 -35.63 9.66
C PHE A 22 9.74 -36.34 8.71
N ALA A 23 8.65 -36.88 9.25
CA ALA A 23 7.42 -37.15 8.53
C ALA A 23 6.30 -36.39 9.25
N VAL A 24 6.19 -35.08 8.96
CA VAL A 24 4.98 -34.34 9.31
C VAL A 24 3.93 -34.73 8.28
N SER A 25 3.00 -35.57 8.71
CA SER A 25 1.76 -35.86 8.00
C SER A 25 1.03 -34.56 7.67
N ALA A 26 0.94 -34.24 6.38
CA ALA A 26 0.10 -33.19 5.86
C ALA A 26 -1.37 -33.57 6.09
N ALA A 27 -1.99 -32.96 7.09
CA ALA A 27 -3.43 -32.98 7.28
C ALA A 27 -3.97 -31.60 6.92
N SER A 28 -4.54 -31.47 5.72
CA SER A 28 -5.56 -30.47 5.35
C SER A 28 -6.17 -30.88 4.01
N ALA A 29 -7.13 -31.80 4.07
CA ALA A 29 -8.13 -31.96 3.03
C ALA A 29 -9.32 -31.09 3.43
N ASP A 30 -9.46 -29.93 2.80
CA ASP A 30 -10.75 -29.25 2.67
C ASP A 30 -10.79 -28.63 1.26
N ASP A 31 -11.59 -29.30 0.43
CA ASP A 31 -11.80 -29.09 -0.99
C ASP A 31 -12.85 -27.97 -1.14
N SER A 32 -12.39 -26.73 -1.06
CA SER A 32 -13.21 -25.56 -1.35
C SER A 32 -12.44 -24.62 -2.26
N SER A 33 -12.39 -24.92 -3.56
CA SER A 33 -11.99 -24.04 -4.68
C SER A 33 -11.31 -22.75 -4.21
N THR A 34 -10.12 -22.89 -3.63
CA THR A 34 -9.38 -21.71 -3.17
C THR A 34 -8.98 -21.02 -4.45
N PRO A 35 -9.30 -19.73 -4.67
CA PRO A 35 -8.83 -19.04 -5.86
C PRO A 35 -7.32 -19.29 -5.93
N GLU A 36 -6.88 -19.89 -7.05
CA GLU A 36 -5.47 -20.14 -7.35
C GLU A 36 -4.68 -18.93 -6.87
N PRO A 37 -3.62 -19.13 -6.07
CA PRO A 37 -2.99 -18.07 -5.30
C PRO A 37 -2.87 -16.82 -6.16
N CYS A 38 -2.33 -16.92 -7.39
CA CYS A 38 -2.06 -15.83 -8.33
C CYS A 38 -3.28 -15.02 -8.78
N ALA A 39 -4.48 -15.63 -8.85
CA ALA A 39 -5.72 -14.90 -9.14
C ALA A 39 -6.02 -13.84 -8.07
N ARG A 40 -5.62 -14.05 -6.81
CA ARG A 40 -5.76 -13.03 -5.77
C ARG A 40 -4.77 -11.89 -5.91
N GLN A 41 -3.54 -12.14 -6.39
CA GLN A 41 -2.53 -11.10 -6.63
C GLN A 41 -2.97 -10.22 -7.79
N GLN A 42 -3.59 -10.77 -8.84
CA GLN A 42 -4.15 -9.98 -9.93
C GLN A 42 -5.18 -8.97 -9.41
N VAL A 43 -6.12 -9.42 -8.57
CA VAL A 43 -7.12 -8.51 -7.94
C VAL A 43 -6.44 -7.42 -7.10
N GLN A 44 -5.29 -7.69 -6.48
CA GLN A 44 -4.54 -6.69 -5.71
C GLN A 44 -3.84 -5.67 -6.62
N VAL A 45 -3.32 -6.10 -7.77
CA VAL A 45 -2.77 -5.22 -8.81
C VAL A 45 -3.87 -4.28 -9.30
N ASP A 46 -5.02 -4.82 -9.71
CA ASP A 46 -6.16 -4.04 -10.22
C ASP A 46 -6.62 -2.99 -9.20
N LYS A 47 -6.72 -3.37 -7.92
CA LYS A 47 -7.08 -2.45 -6.83
C LYS A 47 -6.04 -1.37 -6.62
N ALA A 48 -4.75 -1.71 -6.72
CA ALA A 48 -3.66 -0.76 -6.55
C ALA A 48 -3.60 0.25 -7.71
N GLU A 49 -3.86 -0.20 -8.93
CA GLU A 49 -3.96 0.63 -10.14
C GLU A 49 -5.15 1.58 -10.07
N ALA A 50 -6.34 1.08 -9.73
CA ALA A 50 -7.51 1.93 -9.52
C ALA A 50 -7.28 2.98 -8.42
N ALA A 51 -6.54 2.64 -7.36
CA ALA A 51 -6.15 3.62 -6.34
C ALA A 51 -5.15 4.66 -6.85
N LEU A 52 -4.19 4.25 -7.69
CA LEU A 52 -3.25 5.16 -8.34
C LEU A 52 -3.95 6.16 -9.25
N GLU A 53 -4.96 5.72 -10.01
CA GLU A 53 -5.78 6.60 -10.84
C GLU A 53 -6.50 7.66 -10.00
N ARG A 54 -7.15 7.25 -8.91
CA ARG A 54 -7.85 8.18 -7.99
C ARG A 54 -6.91 9.23 -7.43
N VAL A 55 -5.74 8.82 -6.92
CA VAL A 55 -4.74 9.76 -6.37
C VAL A 55 -4.16 10.65 -7.47
N THR A 56 -4.00 10.14 -8.69
CA THR A 56 -3.57 10.96 -9.84
C THR A 56 -4.59 12.04 -10.18
N ALA A 57 -5.89 11.72 -10.15
CA ALA A 57 -6.95 12.71 -10.33
C ALA A 57 -6.98 13.77 -9.22
N VAL A 58 -6.72 13.38 -7.96
CA VAL A 58 -6.56 14.32 -6.85
C VAL A 58 -5.35 15.23 -7.07
N PHE A 59 -4.21 14.68 -7.50
CA PHE A 59 -3.01 15.46 -7.80
C PHE A 59 -3.27 16.51 -8.88
N ALA A 60 -3.94 16.14 -9.98
CA ALA A 60 -4.32 17.08 -11.04
C ALA A 60 -5.23 18.21 -10.52
N ARG A 61 -6.18 17.90 -9.62
CA ARG A 61 -7.00 18.92 -8.96
C ARG A 61 -6.15 19.87 -8.10
N GLN A 62 -5.15 19.37 -7.39
CA GLN A 62 -4.24 20.23 -6.61
C GLN A 62 -3.37 21.12 -7.50
N GLU A 63 -2.90 20.63 -8.64
CA GLU A 63 -2.18 21.47 -9.62
C GLU A 63 -3.06 22.62 -10.12
N ALA A 64 -4.33 22.34 -10.43
CA ALA A 64 -5.29 23.38 -10.81
C ALA A 64 -5.51 24.41 -9.68
N ARG A 65 -5.61 23.97 -8.41
CA ARG A 65 -5.71 24.88 -7.25
C ARG A 65 -4.49 25.78 -7.12
N VAL A 66 -3.28 25.23 -7.30
CA VAL A 66 -2.04 26.03 -7.28
C VAL A 66 -2.03 27.06 -8.41
N THR A 67 -2.44 26.68 -9.62
CA THR A 67 -2.54 27.62 -10.76
C THR A 67 -3.51 28.76 -10.46
N LYS A 68 -4.72 28.44 -9.96
CA LYS A 68 -5.70 29.45 -9.55
C LYS A 68 -5.18 30.36 -8.44
N ALA A 69 -4.48 29.82 -7.44
CA ALA A 69 -3.90 30.61 -6.36
C ALA A 69 -2.78 31.54 -6.87
N LYS A 70 -2.01 31.14 -7.89
CA LYS A 70 -1.03 32.02 -8.55
C LYS A 70 -1.72 33.20 -9.24
N GLU A 71 -2.83 32.96 -9.93
CA GLU A 71 -3.61 34.02 -10.58
C GLU A 71 -4.17 35.02 -9.56
N VAL A 72 -4.70 34.51 -8.43
CA VAL A 72 -5.18 35.38 -7.33
C VAL A 72 -4.05 36.22 -6.74
N VAL A 73 -2.86 35.65 -6.55
CA VAL A 73 -1.68 36.42 -6.12
C VAL A 73 -1.28 37.49 -7.13
N ALA A 74 -1.42 37.20 -8.44
CA ALA A 74 -1.09 38.15 -9.50
C ALA A 74 -2.09 39.32 -9.55
N GLN A 75 -3.37 39.07 -9.29
CA GLN A 75 -4.42 40.09 -9.24
C GLN A 75 -4.44 40.89 -7.94
N ALA A 76 -3.88 40.35 -6.86
CA ALA A 76 -3.82 41.04 -5.57
C ALA A 76 -2.81 42.20 -5.61
N GLU A 77 -3.33 43.42 -5.58
CA GLU A 77 -2.52 44.62 -5.80
C GLU A 77 -1.58 44.93 -4.63
N THR A 78 -2.08 45.07 -3.40
CA THR A 78 -1.24 45.46 -2.25
C THR A 78 -1.73 45.00 -0.87
N GLY A 79 -0.88 45.18 0.14
CA GLY A 79 -1.23 45.10 1.55
C GLY A 79 -1.65 43.71 2.03
N ARG A 80 -2.65 43.69 2.92
CA ARG A 80 -3.15 42.49 3.59
C ARG A 80 -3.68 41.45 2.60
N ALA A 81 -4.39 41.87 1.56
CA ALA A 81 -4.96 40.98 0.55
C ALA A 81 -3.87 40.21 -0.21
N LYS A 82 -2.75 40.87 -0.55
CA LYS A 82 -1.61 40.21 -1.20
C LYS A 82 -0.89 39.23 -0.28
N ALA A 83 -0.77 39.57 1.01
CA ALA A 83 -0.19 38.68 2.00
C ALA A 83 -1.06 37.41 2.20
N GLU A 84 -2.37 37.57 2.26
CA GLU A 84 -3.32 36.46 2.35
C GLU A 84 -3.30 35.57 1.11
N ALA A 85 -3.33 36.16 -0.09
CA ALA A 85 -3.21 35.40 -1.34
C ALA A 85 -1.91 34.59 -1.41
N ARG A 86 -0.78 35.15 -0.92
CA ARG A 86 0.50 34.44 -0.85
C ARG A 86 0.48 33.28 0.14
N ARG A 87 -0.18 33.44 1.29
CA ARG A 87 -0.38 32.34 2.25
C ARG A 87 -1.22 31.23 1.62
N ALA A 88 -2.36 31.57 1.02
CA ALA A 88 -3.20 30.60 0.31
C ALA A 88 -2.44 29.86 -0.81
N LEU A 89 -1.56 30.54 -1.54
CA LEU A 89 -0.68 29.89 -2.53
C LEU A 89 0.34 28.95 -1.87
N ALA A 90 0.91 29.31 -0.73
CA ALA A 90 1.83 28.45 0.00
C ALA A 90 1.10 27.18 0.49
N ASP A 91 -0.09 27.34 1.07
CA ASP A 91 -0.93 26.24 1.53
C ASP A 91 -1.31 25.32 0.36
N ALA A 92 -1.75 25.87 -0.77
CA ALA A 92 -2.07 25.08 -1.96
C ALA A 92 -0.87 24.29 -2.51
N LYS A 93 0.35 24.86 -2.44
CA LYS A 93 1.57 24.15 -2.84
C LYS A 93 1.89 23.02 -1.85
N HIS A 94 1.72 23.27 -0.56
CA HIS A 94 1.93 22.26 0.48
C HIS A 94 0.97 21.08 0.29
N ASP A 95 -0.34 21.33 0.15
CA ASP A 95 -1.36 20.31 -0.15
C ASP A 95 -0.99 19.47 -1.38
N ARG A 96 -0.55 20.14 -2.47
CA ARG A 96 -0.11 19.45 -3.70
C ARG A 96 1.10 18.55 -3.42
N ASP A 97 2.07 19.01 -2.64
CA ASP A 97 3.28 18.27 -2.35
C ASP A 97 3.00 17.05 -1.44
N GLU A 98 2.08 17.15 -0.49
CA GLU A 98 1.60 15.99 0.27
C GLU A 98 0.97 14.94 -0.66
N VAL A 99 0.04 15.35 -1.53
CA VAL A 99 -0.60 14.45 -2.50
C VAL A 99 0.43 13.85 -3.46
N LYS A 100 1.47 14.59 -3.84
CA LYS A 100 2.59 14.08 -4.65
C LYS A 100 3.31 12.93 -3.96
N VAL A 101 3.57 13.04 -2.65
CA VAL A 101 4.19 11.98 -1.86
C VAL A 101 3.27 10.76 -1.81
N THR A 102 1.97 10.96 -1.53
CA THR A 102 0.98 9.86 -1.56
C THR A 102 0.94 9.16 -2.92
N LYS A 103 0.97 9.91 -4.03
CA LYS A 103 1.03 9.37 -5.38
C LYS A 103 2.26 8.48 -5.59
N ARG A 104 3.44 8.94 -5.18
CA ARG A 104 4.68 8.15 -5.27
C ARG A 104 4.59 6.86 -4.44
N ALA A 105 4.07 6.94 -3.22
CA ALA A 105 3.87 5.76 -2.39
C ALA A 105 2.89 4.77 -3.05
N GLN A 106 1.84 5.26 -3.71
CA GLN A 106 0.90 4.40 -4.43
C GLN A 106 1.53 3.76 -5.68
N GLN A 107 2.39 4.48 -6.42
CA GLN A 107 3.17 3.91 -7.53
C GLN A 107 4.08 2.77 -7.06
N GLN A 108 4.75 2.93 -5.91
CA GLN A 108 5.57 1.87 -5.32
C GLN A 108 4.73 0.65 -4.91
N ARG A 109 3.52 0.86 -4.39
CA ARG A 109 2.60 -0.24 -4.06
C ARG A 109 2.17 -1.02 -5.29
N VAL A 110 1.88 -0.33 -6.40
CA VAL A 110 1.57 -0.97 -7.69
C VAL A 110 2.76 -1.79 -8.17
N ALA A 111 3.96 -1.20 -8.20
CA ALA A 111 5.18 -1.91 -8.59
C ALA A 111 5.40 -3.16 -7.74
N LYS A 112 5.22 -3.07 -6.41
CA LYS A 112 5.38 -4.23 -5.53
C LYS A 112 4.29 -5.29 -5.71
N ALA A 113 3.07 -4.89 -6.03
CA ALA A 113 1.99 -5.83 -6.34
C ALA A 113 2.28 -6.60 -7.64
N GLN A 114 2.79 -5.90 -8.66
CA GLN A 114 3.22 -6.50 -9.93
C GLN A 114 4.39 -7.47 -9.71
N GLU A 115 5.39 -7.11 -8.91
CA GLU A 115 6.48 -8.04 -8.54
C GLU A 115 5.94 -9.34 -7.91
N ARG A 116 4.99 -9.24 -6.97
CA ARG A 116 4.39 -10.41 -6.32
C ARG A 116 3.57 -11.28 -7.28
N LEU A 117 2.92 -10.67 -8.27
CA LEU A 117 2.19 -11.40 -9.31
C LEU A 117 3.18 -12.18 -10.16
N THR A 118 4.25 -11.53 -10.65
CA THR A 118 5.30 -12.20 -11.42
C THR A 118 5.98 -13.33 -10.64
N GLU A 119 6.27 -13.14 -9.35
CA GLU A 119 6.80 -14.19 -8.47
C GLU A 119 5.83 -15.37 -8.34
N CYS A 120 4.53 -15.08 -8.28
CA CYS A 120 3.48 -16.09 -8.18
C CYS A 120 3.36 -16.90 -9.49
N ASP A 121 3.28 -16.23 -10.63
CA ASP A 121 3.17 -16.87 -11.95
C ASP A 121 4.40 -17.76 -12.24
N ALA A 122 5.59 -17.33 -11.79
CA ALA A 122 6.82 -18.11 -11.90
C ALA A 122 6.81 -19.36 -10.99
N ALA A 123 6.21 -19.27 -9.80
CA ALA A 123 6.06 -20.40 -8.89
C ALA A 123 5.06 -21.45 -9.43
N GLU A 124 3.91 -21.02 -9.96
CA GLU A 124 2.92 -21.91 -10.59
C GLU A 124 3.52 -22.68 -11.78
N THR A 125 4.43 -22.06 -12.53
CA THR A 125 5.13 -22.70 -13.66
C THR A 125 6.16 -23.76 -13.20
N THR A 126 6.72 -23.63 -12.00
CA THR A 126 7.79 -24.50 -11.49
C THR A 126 7.24 -25.74 -10.75
N GLU A 127 6.04 -25.65 -10.16
CA GLU A 127 5.39 -26.75 -9.45
C GLU A 127 4.71 -27.79 -10.38
N ALA A 128 4.62 -27.48 -11.69
CA ALA A 128 4.07 -28.34 -12.72
C ALA A 128 5.17 -29.01 -13.59
N PRO A 129 6.08 -29.82 -13.01
CA PRO A 129 6.23 -31.18 -13.57
C PRO A 129 6.72 -32.20 -12.53
N ALA A 130 5.81 -32.93 -11.89
CA ALA A 130 6.12 -34.22 -11.26
C ALA A 130 4.86 -35.11 -11.17
N ALA A 131 4.20 -35.32 -12.30
CA ALA A 131 3.29 -36.46 -12.49
C ALA A 131 3.78 -37.20 -13.73
N GLY A 132 4.82 -38.02 -13.53
CA GLY A 132 5.34 -39.00 -14.48
C GLY A 132 5.41 -40.35 -13.79
#